data_AF-N6TPH5-F1
#
_entry.id   AF-N6TPH5-F1
#
_cell.length_a   1.000
_cell.length_b   1.000
_cell.length_c   1.000
_cell.angle_alpha   90.00
_cell.angle_beta   90.00
_cell.angle_gamma   90.00
#
_symmetry.space_group_name_H-M   'P 1'
#
loop_
_entity.id
_entity.type
_entity.pdbx_description
1 polymer ?
#
loop_
_entity_poly.entity_id
_entity_poly.type
_entity_poly.pdbx_seq_one_letter_code
_entity_poly.pdbx_strand_id
1 'polypeptide(L)'
;MMHKTKKSSHSNSHLLIWVLAAIRILLVVIPQLGYIHPDEYFQSMEVLAGRIFDVDHSPPWEFETTHPIRGVAIPFFTTGLSYIFLRDINNLAMEYLSINVLTPYFLLIIPRLIMTLFSLVVDYCLVKICLNNNEKYSARLLVLGSSYIMIVYATRTFSNSIELILFALLLYFVCESLTFSNELKRKQVYINYRYEKSENIIERVKFHKLKLHLVSDNYTNCFAISTITVMGVFNRPTFMGFAVMPIFFWINRGVDGKNVSIIQFHSRIICLIFCSMPAIIFNVVIDSFYYGCLTWGEIGMLEISINNFVMTPFNFIQYNSNASNLEKHGLHPRFMHLLMNIPLLFNVLGILALYDIAKYIY
;
A
#
# COMPACT_ATOMS: atom_id res chain seq x y z
N MET A 1 44.20 3.59 10.45
CA MET A 1 43.75 2.70 9.34
C MET A 1 42.26 2.35 9.41
N MET A 2 41.69 1.99 10.58
CA MET A 2 40.24 1.70 10.75
C MET A 2 39.27 2.82 10.38
N HIS A 3 39.67 4.09 10.49
CA HIS A 3 38.78 5.22 10.15
C HIS A 3 38.62 5.43 8.63
N LYS A 4 39.63 5.05 7.83
CA LYS A 4 39.58 5.10 6.36
C LYS A 4 38.75 3.93 5.79
N THR A 5 38.83 2.74 6.38
CA THR A 5 38.07 1.56 5.93
C THR A 5 36.57 1.68 6.17
N LYS A 6 36.13 2.25 7.31
CA LYS A 6 34.70 2.54 7.56
C LYS A 6 34.12 3.53 6.55
N LYS A 7 34.85 4.61 6.24
CA LYS A 7 34.41 5.66 5.29
C LYS A 7 34.32 5.11 3.85
N SER A 8 35.28 4.27 3.46
CA SER A 8 35.28 3.54 2.19
C SER A 8 34.11 2.56 2.07
N SER A 9 33.84 1.74 3.10
CA SER A 9 32.73 0.78 3.06
C SER A 9 31.35 1.46 2.94
N HIS A 10 31.18 2.59 3.61
CA HIS A 10 29.93 3.35 3.56
C HIS A 10 29.72 3.98 2.17
N SER A 11 30.78 4.55 1.57
CA SER A 11 30.76 5.09 0.21
C SER A 11 30.38 4.03 -0.83
N ASN A 12 30.91 2.81 -0.71
CA ASN A 12 30.62 1.73 -1.64
C ASN A 12 29.17 1.23 -1.53
N SER A 13 28.61 1.18 -0.30
CA SER A 13 27.22 0.77 -0.10
C SER A 13 26.21 1.74 -0.73
N HIS A 14 26.47 3.05 -0.65
CA HIS A 14 25.62 4.06 -1.28
C HIS A 14 25.67 4.00 -2.80
N LEU A 15 26.86 3.79 -3.38
CA LEU A 15 27.01 3.61 -4.83
C LEU A 15 26.20 2.40 -5.32
N LEU A 16 26.27 1.27 -4.61
CA LEU A 16 25.52 0.06 -4.94
C LEU A 16 24.00 0.29 -4.90
N ILE A 17 23.49 1.05 -3.93
CA ILE A 17 22.06 1.41 -3.85
C ILE A 17 21.62 2.19 -5.10
N TRP A 18 22.40 3.19 -5.52
CA TRP A 18 22.11 3.96 -6.73
C TRP A 18 22.20 3.11 -8.00
N VAL A 19 23.16 2.19 -8.06
CA VAL A 19 23.27 1.22 -9.16
C VAL A 19 22.02 0.34 -9.23
N LEU A 20 21.52 -0.16 -8.10
CA LEU A 20 20.29 -0.97 -8.07
C LEU A 20 19.07 -0.16 -8.52
N ALA A 21 18.95 1.10 -8.10
CA ALA A 21 17.88 1.99 -8.57
C ALA A 21 17.96 2.23 -10.08
N ALA A 22 19.17 2.46 -10.61
CA ALA A 22 19.40 2.61 -12.06
C ALA A 22 19.06 1.31 -12.82
N ILE A 23 19.38 0.15 -12.27
CA ILE A 23 19.02 -1.16 -12.85
C ILE A 23 17.49 -1.31 -12.95
N ARG A 24 16.72 -0.89 -11.92
CA ARG A 24 15.25 -0.95 -11.98
C ARG A 24 14.69 -0.13 -13.16
N ILE A 25 15.22 1.08 -13.36
CA ILE A 25 14.80 1.95 -14.47
C ILE A 25 15.21 1.35 -15.81
N LEU A 26 16.46 0.89 -15.93
CA LEU A 26 17.00 0.32 -17.16
C LEU A 26 16.24 -0.94 -17.58
N LEU A 27 15.86 -1.81 -16.65
CA LEU A 27 15.07 -3.01 -16.92
C LEU A 27 13.64 -2.73 -17.37
N VAL A 28 13.10 -1.54 -17.07
CA VAL A 28 11.80 -1.11 -17.59
C VAL A 28 11.93 -0.56 -19.00
N VAL A 29 12.99 0.21 -19.29
CA VAL A 29 13.24 0.76 -20.63
C VAL A 29 13.58 -0.34 -21.63
N ILE A 30 14.26 -1.41 -21.22
CA ILE A 30 14.52 -2.55 -22.09
C ILE A 30 13.26 -3.42 -22.15
N PRO A 31 12.52 -3.44 -23.27
CA PRO A 31 11.24 -4.12 -23.34
C PRO A 31 11.44 -5.63 -23.26
N GLN A 32 10.67 -6.27 -22.39
CA GLN A 32 10.69 -7.71 -22.19
C GLN A 32 9.56 -8.32 -23.04
N LEU A 33 9.92 -9.12 -24.04
CA LEU A 33 9.00 -9.65 -25.04
C LEU A 33 8.06 -10.76 -24.52
N GLY A 34 8.26 -11.27 -23.29
CA GLY A 34 7.79 -12.61 -22.91
C GLY A 34 7.10 -12.73 -21.55
N TYR A 35 6.35 -11.74 -21.07
CA TYR A 35 5.58 -11.93 -19.83
C TYR A 35 4.17 -11.36 -19.93
N ILE A 36 3.19 -12.25 -20.08
CA ILE A 36 1.76 -11.94 -20.10
C ILE A 36 1.19 -12.48 -18.79
N HIS A 37 1.28 -11.68 -17.73
CA HIS A 37 0.48 -11.96 -16.53
C HIS A 37 -0.82 -11.16 -16.62
N PRO A 38 -1.98 -11.78 -16.35
CA PRO A 38 -3.26 -11.11 -16.62
C PRO A 38 -3.44 -9.77 -15.94
N ASP A 39 -2.92 -9.64 -14.72
CA ASP A 39 -3.00 -8.41 -13.92
C ASP A 39 -2.27 -7.21 -14.56
N GLU A 40 -1.18 -7.43 -15.31
CA GLU A 40 -0.42 -6.34 -15.96
C GLU A 40 -1.01 -5.88 -17.28
N TYR A 41 -1.63 -6.78 -18.05
CA TYR A 41 -2.21 -6.44 -19.35
C TYR A 41 -3.74 -6.35 -19.29
N PHE A 42 -4.42 -7.49 -19.12
CA PHE A 42 -5.88 -7.61 -19.19
C PHE A 42 -6.60 -6.82 -18.10
N GLN A 43 -6.07 -6.77 -16.87
CA GLN A 43 -6.77 -6.15 -15.71
C GLN A 43 -6.34 -4.71 -15.42
N SER A 44 -5.38 -4.14 -16.16
CA SER A 44 -4.89 -2.77 -15.89
C SER A 44 -4.68 -1.93 -17.14
N MET A 45 -3.95 -2.42 -18.15
CA MET A 45 -3.71 -1.67 -19.39
C MET A 45 -4.92 -1.70 -20.31
N GLU A 46 -5.46 -2.88 -20.63
CA GLU A 46 -6.55 -3.02 -21.60
C GLU A 46 -7.82 -2.28 -21.20
N VAL A 47 -8.19 -2.39 -19.92
CA VAL A 47 -9.40 -1.78 -19.32
C VAL A 47 -9.45 -0.26 -19.53
N LEU A 48 -8.30 0.41 -19.53
CA LEU A 48 -8.22 1.87 -19.66
C LEU A 48 -7.78 2.32 -21.05
N ALA A 49 -6.99 1.51 -21.76
CA ALA A 49 -6.58 1.80 -23.13
C ALA A 49 -7.80 1.98 -24.04
N GLY A 50 -8.77 1.07 -23.94
CA GLY A 50 -9.98 1.11 -24.74
C GLY A 50 -10.81 2.38 -24.54
N ARG A 51 -10.94 2.86 -23.30
CA ARG A 51 -11.70 4.08 -23.00
C ARG A 51 -10.96 5.38 -23.30
N ILE A 52 -9.64 5.41 -23.16
CA ILE A 52 -8.84 6.64 -23.33
C ILE A 52 -8.48 6.88 -24.79
N PHE A 53 -8.20 5.81 -25.54
CA PHE A 53 -7.78 5.87 -26.94
C PHE A 53 -8.88 5.45 -27.93
N ASP A 54 -10.07 5.10 -27.45
CA ASP A 54 -11.21 4.63 -28.26
C ASP A 54 -10.84 3.44 -29.17
N VAL A 55 -10.17 2.45 -28.56
CA VAL A 55 -9.72 1.22 -29.23
C VAL A 55 -10.60 0.06 -28.81
N ASP A 56 -10.84 -0.86 -29.75
CA ASP A 56 -11.52 -2.13 -29.46
C ASP A 56 -10.79 -2.87 -28.34
N HIS A 57 -11.53 -3.20 -27.28
CA HIS A 57 -11.00 -3.87 -26.09
C HIS A 57 -12.04 -4.84 -25.54
N SER A 58 -11.57 -5.90 -24.87
CA SER A 58 -12.41 -6.90 -24.23
C SER A 58 -12.08 -6.95 -22.74
N PRO A 59 -12.65 -6.05 -21.91
CA PRO A 59 -12.34 -6.03 -20.49
C PRO A 59 -12.70 -7.39 -19.85
N PRO A 60 -11.90 -7.89 -18.90
CA PRO A 60 -12.18 -9.15 -18.25
C PRO A 60 -13.45 -9.05 -17.40
N TRP A 61 -14.04 -10.20 -17.08
CA TRP A 61 -15.30 -10.31 -16.31
C TRP A 61 -15.27 -9.55 -14.98
N GLU A 62 -14.09 -9.25 -14.43
CA GLU A 62 -13.95 -8.49 -13.19
C GLU A 62 -14.39 -7.02 -13.29
N PHE A 63 -14.34 -6.45 -14.50
CA PHE A 63 -14.73 -5.08 -14.84
C PHE A 63 -16.05 -5.01 -15.63
N GLU A 64 -16.85 -6.07 -15.60
CA GLU A 64 -18.15 -6.06 -16.26
C GLU A 64 -19.12 -5.13 -15.51
N THR A 65 -19.94 -4.38 -16.25
CA THR A 65 -20.89 -3.41 -15.66
C THR A 65 -22.06 -4.05 -14.93
N THR A 66 -22.38 -5.32 -15.24
CA THR A 66 -23.49 -6.04 -14.62
C THR A 66 -23.20 -6.40 -13.17
N HIS A 67 -21.97 -6.84 -12.87
CA HIS A 67 -21.51 -7.22 -11.54
C HIS A 67 -20.05 -6.78 -11.32
N PRO A 68 -19.82 -5.48 -11.12
CA PRO A 68 -18.46 -4.94 -10.97
C PRO A 68 -17.83 -5.43 -9.67
N ILE A 69 -16.76 -6.22 -9.77
CA ILE A 69 -16.03 -6.76 -8.61
C ILE A 69 -14.67 -6.11 -8.40
N ARG A 70 -14.16 -5.38 -9.39
CA ARG A 70 -12.84 -4.72 -9.33
C ARG A 70 -12.97 -3.21 -9.26
N GLY A 71 -12.29 -2.59 -8.29
CA GLY A 71 -12.21 -1.13 -8.22
C GLY A 71 -11.33 -0.58 -9.34
N VAL A 72 -11.76 0.51 -9.99
CA VAL A 72 -10.99 1.15 -11.06
C VAL A 72 -10.07 2.25 -10.56
N ALA A 73 -10.32 2.80 -9.36
CA ALA A 73 -9.62 3.98 -8.87
C ALA A 73 -8.09 3.85 -8.96
N ILE A 74 -7.54 2.71 -8.53
CA ILE A 74 -6.09 2.48 -8.52
C ILE A 74 -5.51 2.25 -9.92
N PRO A 75 -6.09 1.39 -10.77
CA PRO A 75 -5.73 1.34 -12.19
C PRO A 75 -5.79 2.73 -12.84
N PHE A 76 -6.83 3.52 -12.56
CA PHE A 76 -6.98 4.87 -13.10
C PHE A 76 -5.82 5.80 -12.71
N PHE A 77 -5.41 5.81 -11.44
CA PHE A 77 -4.28 6.63 -10.98
C PHE A 77 -2.91 6.13 -11.48
N THR A 78 -2.79 4.86 -11.86
CA THR A 78 -1.52 4.27 -12.32
C THR A 78 -1.44 4.24 -13.85
N THR A 79 -2.22 3.39 -14.50
CA THR A 79 -2.27 3.26 -15.96
C THR A 79 -3.09 4.36 -16.62
N GLY A 80 -4.21 4.78 -16.02
CA GLY A 80 -5.09 5.80 -16.63
C GLY A 80 -4.43 7.16 -16.79
N LEU A 81 -3.84 7.70 -15.71
CA LEU A 81 -3.09 8.96 -15.76
C LEU A 81 -1.89 8.89 -16.71
N SER A 82 -1.22 7.74 -16.78
CA SER A 82 -0.14 7.50 -17.75
C SER A 82 -0.63 7.68 -19.19
N TYR A 83 -1.82 7.16 -19.49
CA TYR A 83 -2.40 7.21 -20.84
C TYR A 83 -2.97 8.58 -21.20
N ILE A 84 -3.58 9.29 -20.25
CA ILE A 84 -3.98 10.68 -20.46
C ILE A 84 -2.76 11.53 -20.80
N PHE A 85 -1.67 11.39 -20.02
CA PHE A 85 -0.41 12.09 -20.29
C PHE A 85 0.18 11.72 -21.65
N LEU A 86 0.20 10.43 -22.01
CA LEU A 86 0.69 9.97 -23.31
C LEU A 86 -0.17 10.52 -24.47
N ARG A 87 -1.51 10.52 -24.33
CA ARG A 87 -2.44 11.08 -25.32
C ARG A 87 -2.16 12.56 -25.56
N ASP A 88 -2.04 13.33 -24.49
CA ASP A 88 -1.84 14.78 -24.58
C ASP A 88 -0.47 15.12 -25.18
N ILE A 89 0.58 14.36 -24.83
CA ILE A 89 1.90 14.46 -25.49
C ILE A 89 1.83 14.08 -26.95
N ASN A 90 1.11 13.00 -27.29
CA ASN A 90 1.00 12.56 -28.67
C ASN A 90 0.32 13.61 -29.55
N ASN A 91 -0.75 14.24 -29.05
CA ASN A 91 -1.44 15.33 -29.74
C ASN A 91 -0.49 16.50 -30.00
N LEU A 92 0.28 16.90 -28.98
CA LEU A 92 1.27 17.98 -29.09
C LEU A 92 2.43 17.62 -30.04
N ALA A 93 2.95 16.40 -29.97
CA ALA A 93 4.03 15.93 -30.84
C ALA A 93 3.60 15.81 -32.30
N MET A 94 2.36 15.40 -32.55
CA MET A 94 1.79 15.36 -33.90
C MET A 94 1.62 16.77 -34.46
N GLU A 95 1.16 17.72 -33.65
CA GLU A 95 0.94 19.12 -34.06
C GLU A 95 2.25 19.87 -34.37
N TYR A 96 3.27 19.74 -33.51
CA TYR A 96 4.52 20.53 -33.66
C TYR A 96 5.67 19.79 -34.34
N LEU A 97 5.75 18.45 -34.21
CA LEU A 97 6.92 17.66 -34.64
C LEU A 97 6.57 16.62 -35.71
N SER A 98 5.28 16.39 -36.01
CA SER A 98 4.81 15.33 -36.92
C SER A 98 5.32 13.92 -36.54
N ILE A 99 5.55 13.67 -35.24
CA ILE A 99 6.00 12.38 -34.71
C ILE A 99 4.85 11.70 -33.97
N ASN A 100 4.56 10.44 -34.33
CA ASN A 100 3.62 9.60 -33.59
C ASN A 100 4.32 8.94 -32.40
N VAL A 101 3.96 9.37 -31.19
CA VAL A 101 4.50 8.85 -29.92
C VAL A 101 3.66 7.66 -29.43
N LEU A 102 2.42 7.50 -29.91
CA LEU A 102 1.55 6.40 -29.54
C LEU A 102 1.99 5.10 -30.23
N THR A 103 2.96 4.42 -29.63
CA THR A 103 3.41 3.08 -30.05
C THR A 103 3.18 2.06 -28.93
N PRO A 104 3.06 0.75 -29.27
CA PRO A 104 2.93 -0.31 -28.25
C PRO A 104 4.03 -0.29 -27.19
N TYR A 105 5.22 0.17 -27.58
CA TYR A 105 6.36 0.35 -26.68
C TYR A 105 6.06 1.36 -25.56
N PHE A 106 5.59 2.57 -25.92
CA PHE A 106 5.30 3.61 -24.93
C PHE A 106 4.06 3.31 -24.08
N LEU A 107 3.06 2.62 -24.63
CA LEU A 107 1.89 2.15 -23.88
C LEU A 107 2.26 1.21 -22.73
N LEU A 108 3.34 0.45 -22.87
CA LEU A 108 3.82 -0.48 -21.85
C LEU A 108 4.83 0.18 -20.89
N ILE A 109 5.71 1.04 -21.38
CA ILE A 109 6.80 1.59 -20.58
C ILE A 109 6.35 2.72 -19.65
N ILE A 110 5.46 3.61 -20.10
CA ILE A 110 5.08 4.77 -19.28
C ILE A 110 4.42 4.34 -17.96
N PRO A 111 3.43 3.42 -17.95
CA PRO A 111 2.88 2.92 -16.70
C PRO A 111 3.92 2.21 -15.81
N ARG A 112 4.85 1.45 -16.42
CA ARG A 112 5.94 0.80 -15.68
C ARG A 112 6.91 1.81 -15.07
N LEU A 113 7.19 2.92 -15.74
CA LEU A 113 8.02 3.98 -15.17
C LEU A 113 7.34 4.61 -13.94
N ILE A 114 6.02 4.87 -13.99
CA ILE A 114 5.28 5.33 -12.80
C ILE A 114 5.38 4.30 -11.66
N MET A 115 5.22 3.01 -11.96
CA MET A 115 5.39 1.95 -10.96
C MET A 115 6.82 1.88 -10.40
N THR A 116 7.85 2.12 -11.21
CA THR A 116 9.23 2.20 -10.71
C THR A 116 9.42 3.36 -9.73
N LEU A 117 8.81 4.52 -10.00
CA LEU A 117 8.83 5.66 -9.08
C LEU A 117 8.11 5.32 -7.78
N PHE A 118 6.96 4.64 -7.85
CA PHE A 118 6.28 4.16 -6.65
C PHE A 118 7.06 3.08 -5.90
N SER A 119 7.86 2.25 -6.57
CA SER A 119 8.75 1.29 -5.91
C SER A 119 9.77 1.97 -4.98
N LEU A 120 10.19 3.20 -5.29
CA LEU A 120 11.10 3.99 -4.44
C LEU A 120 10.43 4.48 -3.15
N VAL A 121 9.09 4.53 -3.11
CA VAL A 121 8.35 4.84 -1.87
C VAL A 121 8.57 3.74 -0.84
N VAL A 122 8.68 2.48 -1.26
CA VAL A 122 8.99 1.35 -0.37
C VAL A 122 10.39 1.53 0.24
N ASP A 123 11.37 1.89 -0.59
CA ASP A 123 12.74 2.18 -0.16
C ASP A 123 12.77 3.33 0.86
N TYR A 124 12.02 4.41 0.58
CA TYR A 124 11.87 5.55 1.49
C TYR A 124 11.26 5.15 2.84
N CYS A 125 10.17 4.36 2.82
CA CYS A 125 9.53 3.87 4.04
C CYS A 125 10.52 3.06 4.90
N LEU A 126 11.30 2.16 4.28
CA LEU A 126 12.31 1.38 4.97
C LEU A 126 13.39 2.26 5.61
N VAL A 127 13.91 3.25 4.87
CA VAL A 127 14.91 4.19 5.41
C VAL A 127 14.34 4.94 6.61
N LYS A 128 13.11 5.47 6.51
CA LYS A 128 12.48 6.19 7.62
C LYS A 128 12.22 5.32 8.84
N ILE A 129 11.73 4.11 8.66
CA ILE A 129 11.53 3.15 9.76
C ILE A 129 12.87 2.85 10.45
N CYS A 130 13.95 2.66 9.69
CA CYS A 130 15.28 2.45 10.27
C CYS A 130 15.76 3.67 11.06
N LEU A 131 15.61 4.87 10.52
CA LEU A 131 16.01 6.11 11.19
C LEU A 131 15.24 6.33 12.50
N ASN A 132 13.92 6.11 12.50
CA ASN A 132 13.08 6.26 13.69
C ASN A 132 13.47 5.27 14.81
N ASN A 133 14.02 4.11 14.45
CA ASN A 133 14.50 3.10 15.39
C ASN A 133 16.00 3.20 15.70
N ASN A 134 16.71 4.22 15.20
CA ASN A 134 18.18 4.38 15.31
C ASN A 134 18.99 3.21 14.72
N GLU A 135 18.46 2.58 13.68
CA GLU A 135 19.03 1.43 12.99
C GLU A 135 19.74 1.83 11.69
N LYS A 136 20.79 1.07 11.31
CA LYS A 136 21.49 1.31 10.03
C LYS A 136 20.64 0.84 8.85
N TYR A 137 20.30 1.75 7.93
CA TYR A 137 19.46 1.43 6.76
C TYR A 137 20.24 0.80 5.58
N SER A 138 21.55 1.07 5.43
CA SER A 138 22.29 0.72 4.21
C SER A 138 22.26 -0.77 3.85
N ALA A 139 22.52 -1.64 4.82
CA ALA A 139 22.50 -3.10 4.60
C ALA A 139 21.08 -3.61 4.29
N ARG A 140 20.07 -3.07 4.96
CA ARG A 140 18.66 -3.47 4.79
C ARG A 140 18.12 -3.05 3.41
N LEU A 141 18.50 -1.85 2.97
CA LEU A 141 18.15 -1.35 1.65
C LEU A 141 18.83 -2.15 0.53
N LEU A 142 20.08 -2.58 0.72
CA LEU A 142 20.76 -3.46 -0.23
C LEU A 142 20.06 -4.81 -0.36
N VAL A 143 19.63 -5.42 0.75
CA VAL A 143 18.87 -6.69 0.74
C VAL A 143 17.52 -6.51 0.04
N LEU A 144 16.77 -5.45 0.39
CA LEU A 144 15.48 -5.17 -0.25
C LEU A 144 15.66 -4.90 -1.75
N GLY A 145 16.59 -4.02 -2.10
CA GLY A 145 16.79 -3.56 -3.47
C GLY A 145 17.42 -4.56 -4.41
N SER A 146 18.16 -5.54 -3.90
CA SER A 146 18.67 -6.68 -4.67
C SER A 146 17.67 -7.81 -4.84
N SER A 147 16.52 -7.76 -4.14
CA SER A 147 15.49 -8.78 -4.29
C SER A 147 14.84 -8.73 -5.68
N TYR A 148 14.60 -9.92 -6.25
CA TYR A 148 13.95 -10.03 -7.56
C TYR A 148 12.54 -9.43 -7.56
N ILE A 149 11.86 -9.43 -6.40
CA ILE A 149 10.54 -8.81 -6.22
C ILE A 149 10.62 -7.31 -6.50
N MET A 150 11.59 -6.61 -5.92
CA MET A 150 11.75 -5.17 -6.13
C MET A 150 12.27 -4.82 -7.52
N ILE A 151 13.07 -5.69 -8.12
CA ILE A 151 13.66 -5.46 -9.44
C ILE A 151 12.68 -5.74 -10.59
N VAL A 152 11.86 -6.79 -10.47
CA VAL A 152 11.02 -7.30 -11.57
C VAL A 152 9.54 -7.07 -11.34
N TYR A 153 9.02 -7.35 -10.14
CA TYR A 153 7.58 -7.28 -9.89
C TYR A 153 7.13 -5.88 -9.50
N ALA A 154 7.86 -5.21 -8.59
CA ALA A 154 7.48 -3.89 -8.10
C ALA A 154 7.48 -2.79 -9.19
N THR A 155 8.19 -3.02 -10.29
CA THR A 155 8.28 -2.10 -11.44
C THR A 155 7.18 -2.30 -12.47
N ARG A 156 6.31 -3.30 -12.29
CA ARG A 156 5.22 -3.64 -13.20
C ARG A 156 3.88 -3.25 -12.61
N THR A 157 2.87 -3.10 -13.46
CA THR A 157 1.51 -2.66 -13.12
C THR A 157 0.68 -3.77 -12.45
N PHE A 158 1.29 -4.52 -11.53
CA PHE A 158 0.55 -5.47 -10.71
C PHE A 158 -0.12 -4.75 -9.56
N SER A 159 -1.35 -5.16 -9.29
CA SER A 159 -2.06 -4.77 -8.08
C SER A 159 -1.37 -5.32 -6.83
N ASN A 160 -0.67 -6.45 -6.92
CA ASN A 160 0.20 -6.94 -5.83
C ASN A 160 1.36 -5.96 -5.53
N SER A 161 1.90 -5.29 -6.54
CA SER A 161 2.95 -4.27 -6.35
C SER A 161 2.39 -3.04 -5.63
N ILE A 162 1.14 -2.67 -5.94
CA ILE A 162 0.42 -1.62 -5.20
C ILE A 162 0.13 -2.06 -3.75
N GLU A 163 -0.27 -3.31 -3.51
CA GLU A 163 -0.42 -3.84 -2.15
C GLU A 163 0.88 -3.73 -1.36
N LEU A 164 2.03 -4.06 -1.98
CA LEU A 164 3.35 -3.90 -1.36
C LEU A 164 3.63 -2.45 -0.96
N ILE A 165 3.35 -1.49 -1.85
CA ILE A 165 3.56 -0.06 -1.61
C ILE A 165 2.66 0.43 -0.47
N LEU A 166 1.36 0.09 -0.52
CA LEU A 166 0.39 0.46 0.51
C LEU A 166 0.75 -0.18 1.87
N PHE A 167 1.20 -1.43 1.87
CA PHE A 167 1.65 -2.09 3.09
C PHE A 167 2.91 -1.43 3.68
N ALA A 168 3.88 -1.05 2.84
CA ALA A 168 5.07 -0.34 3.31
C ALA A 168 4.73 1.04 3.93
N LEU A 169 3.79 1.77 3.31
CA LEU A 169 3.28 3.04 3.86
C LEU A 169 2.53 2.82 5.17
N LEU A 170 1.67 1.80 5.24
CA LEU A 170 0.95 1.43 6.46
C LEU A 170 1.92 1.15 7.61
N LEU A 171 2.93 0.32 7.36
CA LEU A 171 3.98 0.02 8.33
C LEU A 171 4.72 1.29 8.77
N TYR A 172 5.08 2.16 7.83
CA TYR A 172 5.76 3.42 8.13
C TYR A 172 4.95 4.29 9.10
N PHE A 173 3.68 4.57 8.78
CA PHE A 173 2.83 5.42 9.63
C PHE A 173 2.55 4.80 11.00
N VAL A 174 2.37 3.48 11.06
CA VAL A 174 2.21 2.76 12.33
C VAL A 174 3.49 2.84 13.17
N CYS A 175 4.66 2.57 12.58
CA CYS A 175 5.95 2.68 13.26
C CYS A 175 6.20 4.10 13.77
N GLU A 176 5.94 5.12 12.95
CA GLU A 176 6.06 6.52 13.33
C GLU A 176 5.18 6.85 14.54
N SER A 177 3.91 6.46 14.51
CA SER A 177 2.98 6.65 15.63
C SER A 177 3.44 5.95 16.91
N LEU A 178 4.00 4.74 16.79
CA LEU A 178 4.55 3.99 17.93
C LEU A 178 5.80 4.69 18.51
N THR A 179 6.71 5.14 17.66
CA THR A 179 7.92 5.85 18.12
C THR A 179 7.60 7.17 18.80
N PHE A 180 6.68 7.95 18.22
CA PHE A 180 6.22 9.21 18.81
C PHE A 180 5.60 8.99 20.20
N SER A 181 4.80 7.94 20.34
CA SER A 181 4.22 7.55 21.63
C SER A 181 5.22 7.09 22.65
N ASN A 182 6.21 6.31 22.25
CA ASN A 182 7.26 5.87 23.15
C ASN A 182 8.08 7.07 23.64
N GLU A 183 8.34 8.06 22.78
CA GLU A 183 9.00 9.30 23.17
C GLU A 183 8.16 10.13 24.15
N LEU A 184 6.85 10.27 23.89
CA LEU A 184 5.93 10.98 24.78
C LEU A 184 5.77 10.29 26.14
N LYS A 185 5.66 8.96 26.16
CA LYS A 185 5.63 8.19 27.41
C LYS A 185 6.91 8.43 28.23
N ARG A 186 8.09 8.43 27.60
CA ARG A 186 9.37 8.74 28.27
C ARG A 186 9.37 10.16 28.85
N LYS A 187 8.92 11.15 28.07
CA LYS A 187 8.77 12.55 28.53
C LYS A 187 7.80 12.65 29.72
N GLN A 188 6.68 11.96 29.67
CA GLN A 188 5.67 11.96 30.73
C GLN A 188 6.19 11.33 32.03
N VAL A 189 6.88 10.18 31.94
CA VAL A 189 7.52 9.53 33.10
C VAL A 189 8.57 10.44 33.72
N TYR A 190 9.41 11.07 32.89
CA TYR A 190 10.42 12.02 33.36
C TYR A 190 9.80 13.25 34.05
N ILE A 191 8.76 13.85 33.47
CA ILE A 191 8.07 15.01 34.05
C ILE A 191 7.40 14.64 35.37
N ASN A 192 6.71 13.49 35.45
CA ASN A 192 6.09 13.02 36.69
C ASN A 192 7.14 12.78 37.79
N TYR A 193 8.26 12.10 37.46
CA TYR A 193 9.35 11.89 38.40
C TYR A 193 9.93 13.21 38.94
N ARG A 194 10.14 14.21 38.07
CA ARG A 194 10.63 15.54 38.49
C ARG A 194 9.60 16.32 39.32
N TYR A 195 8.31 16.17 39.01
CA TYR A 195 7.23 16.78 39.76
C TYR A 195 7.10 16.20 41.19
N GLU A 196 7.29 14.88 41.33
CA GLU A 196 7.25 14.18 42.62
C GLU A 196 8.47 14.51 43.48
N LYS A 197 9.66 14.65 42.86
CA LYS A 197 10.92 14.93 43.57
C LYS A 197 11.17 16.42 43.87
N SER A 198 10.37 17.34 43.33
CA SER A 198 10.60 18.79 43.55
C SER A 198 10.04 19.25 44.90
N GLU A 199 10.92 19.80 45.73
CA GLU A 199 10.56 20.38 47.04
C GLU A 199 9.99 21.80 46.89
N ASN A 200 10.52 22.56 45.92
CA ASN A 200 10.10 23.94 45.67
C ASN A 200 8.76 24.03 44.94
N ILE A 201 7.82 24.82 45.48
CA ILE A 201 6.49 25.06 44.89
C ILE A 201 6.60 25.60 43.46
N ILE A 202 7.54 26.51 43.21
CA ILE A 202 7.77 27.12 41.88
C ILE A 202 8.12 26.05 40.84
N GLU A 203 8.99 25.08 41.21
CA GLU A 203 9.37 23.98 40.32
C GLU A 203 8.22 23.00 40.09
N ARG A 204 7.43 22.69 41.13
CA ARG A 204 6.23 21.85 40.99
C ARG A 204 5.22 22.48 40.04
N VAL A 205 4.96 23.79 40.16
CA VAL A 205 4.07 24.53 39.24
C VAL A 205 4.63 24.51 37.81
N LYS A 206 5.95 24.65 37.64
CA LYS A 206 6.60 24.54 36.32
C LYS A 206 6.39 23.16 35.69
N PHE A 207 6.65 22.08 36.40
CA PHE A 207 6.45 20.71 35.88
C PHE A 207 4.96 20.38 35.67
N HIS A 208 4.06 20.93 36.48
CA HIS A 208 2.62 20.81 36.25
C HIS A 208 2.19 21.49 34.95
N LYS A 209 2.67 22.71 34.68
CA LYS A 209 2.43 23.39 33.38
C LYS A 209 2.99 22.59 32.21
N LEU A 210 4.19 22.03 32.34
CA LEU A 210 4.78 21.16 31.30
C LEU A 210 3.94 19.90 31.06
N LYS A 211 3.34 19.33 32.10
CA LYS A 211 2.45 18.18 31.98
C LYS A 211 1.18 18.51 31.19
N LEU A 212 0.62 19.72 31.36
CA LEU A 212 -0.55 20.18 30.60
C LEU A 212 -0.21 20.48 29.12
N HIS A 213 1.03 20.87 28.82
CA HIS A 213 1.49 21.11 27.44
C HIS A 213 1.82 19.83 26.66
N LEU A 214 1.85 18.66 27.29
CA LEU A 214 2.08 17.40 26.58
C LEU A 214 0.87 17.08 25.67
N VAL A 215 1.12 17.01 24.37
CA VAL A 215 0.13 16.67 23.35
C VAL A 215 -0.35 15.22 23.54
N SER A 216 -1.65 14.98 23.32
CA SER A 216 -2.19 13.62 23.29
C SER A 216 -1.73 12.89 22.03
N ASP A 217 -1.21 11.68 22.21
CA ASP A 217 -0.74 10.81 21.14
C ASP A 217 -1.83 9.85 20.63
N ASN A 218 -3.08 9.99 21.10
CA ASN A 218 -4.10 8.94 20.93
C ASN A 218 -4.49 8.63 19.49
N TYR A 219 -4.31 9.58 18.57
CA TYR A 219 -4.83 9.49 17.20
C TYR A 219 -3.77 9.82 16.14
N THR A 220 -2.48 9.72 16.47
CA THR A 220 -1.40 10.04 15.54
C THR A 220 -1.46 9.16 14.29
N ASN A 221 -1.43 9.81 13.13
CA ASN A 221 -1.55 9.21 11.80
C ASN A 221 -2.81 8.38 11.56
N CYS A 222 -3.87 8.53 12.38
CA CYS A 222 -5.11 7.75 12.24
C CYS A 222 -5.71 7.88 10.83
N PHE A 223 -5.78 9.11 10.31
CA PHE A 223 -6.32 9.38 8.98
C PHE A 223 -5.51 8.72 7.85
N ALA A 224 -4.18 8.81 7.90
CA ALA A 224 -3.33 8.16 6.90
C ALA A 224 -3.48 6.64 6.94
N ILE A 225 -3.48 6.05 8.14
CA ILE A 225 -3.65 4.61 8.36
C ILE A 225 -5.00 4.14 7.82
N SER A 226 -6.10 4.84 8.13
CA SER A 226 -7.43 4.47 7.66
C SER A 226 -7.54 4.61 6.14
N THR A 227 -7.03 5.68 5.55
CA THR A 227 -7.06 5.89 4.09
C THR A 227 -6.28 4.81 3.36
N ILE A 228 -5.05 4.48 3.80
CA ILE A 228 -4.23 3.44 3.18
C ILE A 228 -4.93 2.08 3.27
N THR A 229 -5.54 1.78 4.42
CA THR A 229 -6.27 0.52 4.62
C THR A 229 -7.44 0.40 3.65
N VAL A 230 -8.23 1.47 3.49
CA VAL A 230 -9.34 1.49 2.52
C VAL A 230 -8.84 1.36 1.08
N MET A 231 -7.83 2.14 0.69
CA MET A 231 -7.25 2.06 -0.66
C MET A 231 -6.74 0.64 -0.95
N GLY A 232 -6.13 -0.02 0.03
CA GLY A 232 -5.68 -1.41 -0.14
C GLY A 232 -6.83 -2.40 -0.28
N VAL A 233 -7.90 -2.26 0.50
CA VAL A 233 -9.10 -3.12 0.38
C VAL A 233 -9.81 -2.93 -0.98
N PHE A 234 -9.89 -1.70 -1.48
CA PHE A 234 -10.43 -1.41 -2.82
C PHE A 234 -9.52 -1.89 -3.95
N ASN A 235 -8.20 -1.90 -3.75
CA ASN A 235 -7.27 -2.55 -4.67
C ASN A 235 -7.53 -4.06 -4.74
N ARG A 236 -7.54 -4.71 -3.57
CA ARG A 236 -7.69 -6.16 -3.39
C ARG A 236 -8.24 -6.40 -1.98
N PRO A 237 -9.40 -7.06 -1.83
CA PRO A 237 -9.96 -7.34 -0.50
C PRO A 237 -9.05 -8.19 0.40
N THR A 238 -8.14 -8.98 -0.19
CA THR A 238 -7.09 -9.73 0.54
C THR A 238 -6.15 -8.86 1.34
N PHE A 239 -5.99 -7.57 0.97
CA PHE A 239 -5.15 -6.62 1.69
C PHE A 239 -5.54 -6.47 3.17
N MET A 240 -6.82 -6.69 3.49
CA MET A 240 -7.29 -6.69 4.88
C MET A 240 -6.46 -7.64 5.75
N GLY A 241 -6.09 -8.82 5.24
CA GLY A 241 -5.25 -9.78 5.96
C GLY A 241 -3.86 -9.23 6.31
N PHE A 242 -3.25 -8.47 5.40
CA PHE A 242 -1.96 -7.83 5.65
C PHE A 242 -2.10 -6.63 6.61
N ALA A 243 -3.19 -5.87 6.52
CA ALA A 243 -3.41 -4.68 7.32
C ALA A 243 -3.75 -4.96 8.79
N VAL A 244 -4.36 -6.11 9.09
CA VAL A 244 -4.77 -6.49 10.46
C VAL A 244 -3.60 -6.40 11.45
N MET A 245 -2.43 -6.92 11.10
CA MET A 245 -1.29 -6.94 12.04
C MET A 245 -0.76 -5.54 12.38
N PRO A 246 -0.40 -4.67 11.40
CA PRO A 246 -0.01 -3.30 11.71
C PRO A 246 -1.08 -2.50 12.47
N ILE A 247 -2.35 -2.63 12.08
CA ILE A 247 -3.46 -1.93 12.74
C ILE A 247 -3.62 -2.40 14.18
N PHE A 248 -3.52 -3.72 14.43
CA PHE A 248 -3.58 -4.27 15.78
C PHE A 248 -2.47 -3.70 16.68
N PHE A 249 -1.24 -3.60 16.17
CA PHE A 249 -0.13 -2.96 16.89
C PHE A 249 -0.36 -1.46 17.14
N TRP A 250 -0.99 -0.75 16.20
CA TRP A 250 -1.35 0.65 16.38
C TRP A 250 -2.44 0.86 17.45
N ILE A 251 -3.48 0.01 17.44
CA ILE A 251 -4.55 0.04 18.45
C ILE A 251 -3.98 -0.27 19.84
N ASN A 252 -3.15 -1.31 19.96
CA ASN A 252 -2.57 -1.74 21.25
C ASN A 252 -1.34 -0.95 21.70
N ARG A 253 -0.78 -0.09 20.83
CA ARG A 253 0.37 0.79 21.13
C ARG A 253 1.64 0.05 21.53
N GLY A 254 1.93 -1.04 20.82
CA GLY A 254 3.15 -1.83 20.96
C GLY A 254 3.05 -2.98 21.98
N VAL A 255 4.21 -3.60 22.25
CA VAL A 255 4.37 -4.83 23.06
C VAL A 255 4.62 -4.52 24.55
N ASP A 256 4.84 -3.26 24.91
CA ASP A 256 5.12 -2.88 26.30
C ASP A 256 3.84 -3.03 27.14
N GLY A 257 3.78 -4.11 27.94
CA GLY A 257 2.64 -4.69 28.65
C GLY A 257 1.89 -3.83 29.68
N LYS A 258 1.79 -2.51 29.48
CA LYS A 258 0.77 -1.69 30.11
C LYS A 258 -0.44 -1.64 29.19
N ASN A 259 -1.45 -2.44 29.53
CA ASN A 259 -2.72 -2.53 28.82
C ASN A 259 -3.27 -1.13 28.51
N VAL A 260 -3.52 -0.87 27.21
CA VAL A 260 -4.30 0.29 26.78
C VAL A 260 -5.66 0.20 27.48
N SER A 261 -6.18 1.34 27.99
CA SER A 261 -7.48 1.30 28.63
C SER A 261 -8.55 0.90 27.61
N ILE A 262 -9.56 0.14 28.05
CA ILE A 262 -10.66 -0.32 27.19
C ILE A 262 -11.29 0.86 26.44
N ILE A 263 -11.44 2.01 27.10
CA ILE A 263 -11.96 3.24 26.50
C ILE A 263 -11.08 3.74 25.35
N GLN A 264 -9.75 3.77 25.52
CA GLN A 264 -8.81 4.19 24.48
C GLN A 264 -8.77 3.19 23.31
N PHE A 265 -8.91 1.90 23.60
CA PHE A 265 -9.00 0.86 22.58
C PHE A 265 -10.22 1.08 21.68
N HIS A 266 -11.41 1.22 22.28
CA HIS A 266 -12.64 1.46 21.51
C HIS A 266 -12.67 2.83 20.84
N SER A 267 -12.16 3.89 21.48
CA SER A 267 -12.13 5.22 20.86
C SER A 267 -11.27 5.27 19.60
N ARG A 268 -10.18 4.49 19.56
CA ARG A 268 -9.34 4.35 18.36
C ARG A 268 -10.03 3.59 17.23
N ILE A 269 -10.74 2.51 17.55
CA ILE A 269 -11.53 1.79 16.55
C ILE A 269 -12.58 2.71 15.93
N ILE A 270 -13.31 3.44 16.77
CA ILE A 270 -14.31 4.42 16.32
C ILE A 270 -13.66 5.50 15.45
N CYS A 271 -12.51 6.02 15.88
CA CYS A 271 -11.77 7.02 15.11
C CYS A 271 -11.30 6.48 13.75
N LEU A 272 -10.79 5.24 13.68
CA LEU A 272 -10.42 4.59 12.42
C LEU A 272 -11.62 4.47 11.47
N ILE A 273 -12.80 4.09 11.99
CA ILE A 273 -14.03 3.99 11.20
C ILE A 273 -14.39 5.36 10.61
N PHE A 274 -14.45 6.41 11.43
CA PHE A 274 -14.77 7.75 10.93
C PHE A 274 -13.73 8.28 9.94
N CYS A 275 -12.44 8.07 10.21
CA CYS A 275 -11.37 8.49 9.31
C CYS A 275 -11.34 7.68 7.99
N SER A 276 -11.95 6.50 7.95
CA SER A 276 -12.06 5.68 6.73
C SER A 276 -13.14 6.20 5.76
N MET A 277 -14.17 6.88 6.25
CA MET A 277 -15.34 7.28 5.44
C MET A 277 -14.98 8.12 4.21
N PRO A 278 -14.09 9.13 4.26
CA PRO A 278 -13.74 9.93 3.08
C PRO A 278 -13.11 9.08 1.98
N ALA A 279 -12.24 8.13 2.34
CA ALA A 279 -11.60 7.24 1.37
C ALA A 279 -12.60 6.25 0.75
N ILE A 280 -13.56 5.75 1.54
CA ILE A 280 -14.62 4.86 1.03
C ILE A 280 -15.47 5.63 0.02
N ILE A 281 -15.97 6.81 0.39
CA ILE A 281 -16.79 7.64 -0.48
C ILE A 281 -16.04 7.95 -1.78
N PHE A 282 -14.76 8.32 -1.69
CA PHE A 282 -13.94 8.62 -2.86
C PHE A 282 -13.87 7.44 -3.85
N ASN A 283 -13.55 6.23 -3.38
CA ASN A 283 -13.44 5.08 -4.26
C ASN A 283 -14.80 4.66 -4.84
N VAL A 284 -15.86 4.69 -4.01
CA VAL A 284 -17.22 4.34 -4.45
C VAL A 284 -17.70 5.29 -5.53
N VAL A 285 -17.48 6.59 -5.36
CA VAL A 285 -17.88 7.59 -6.36
C VAL A 285 -17.14 7.36 -7.68
N ILE A 286 -15.82 7.13 -7.63
CA ILE A 286 -15.01 6.85 -8.83
C ILE A 286 -15.50 5.58 -9.53
N ASP A 287 -15.71 4.49 -8.79
CA ASP A 287 -16.18 3.23 -9.35
C ASP A 287 -17.58 3.41 -9.96
N SER A 288 -18.49 4.13 -9.28
CA SER A 288 -19.86 4.36 -9.75
C SER A 288 -19.91 5.16 -11.05
N PHE A 289 -19.06 6.19 -11.18
CA PHE A 289 -18.90 6.92 -12.44
C PHE A 289 -18.31 6.04 -13.54
N TYR A 290 -17.33 5.20 -13.19
CA TYR A 290 -16.70 4.33 -14.18
C TYR A 290 -17.65 3.28 -14.72
N TYR A 291 -18.47 2.66 -13.88
CA TYR A 291 -19.44 1.65 -14.29
C TYR A 291 -20.73 2.23 -14.88
N GLY A 292 -20.89 3.56 -14.90
CA GLY A 292 -22.06 4.23 -15.45
C GLY A 292 -23.30 4.13 -14.57
N CYS A 293 -23.17 3.68 -13.31
CA CYS A 293 -24.25 3.65 -12.34
C CYS A 293 -24.58 5.04 -11.79
N LEU A 294 -23.63 5.97 -11.87
CA LEU A 294 -23.78 7.36 -11.48
C LEU A 294 -23.37 8.27 -12.64
N THR A 295 -24.27 9.16 -13.04
CA THR A 295 -24.02 10.14 -14.11
C THR A 295 -24.18 11.59 -13.62
N TRP A 296 -23.52 12.52 -14.32
CA TRP A 296 -23.66 13.95 -14.01
C TRP A 296 -25.11 14.46 -14.13
N GLY A 297 -25.90 13.85 -15.02
CA GLY A 297 -27.32 14.16 -15.19
C GLY A 297 -28.14 13.78 -13.96
N GLU A 298 -27.98 12.56 -13.44
CA GLU A 298 -28.67 12.09 -12.22
C GLU A 298 -28.31 12.93 -10.99
N ILE A 299 -27.03 13.32 -10.88
CA ILE A 299 -26.58 14.21 -9.80
C ILE A 299 -27.25 15.58 -9.90
N GLY A 300 -27.28 16.16 -11.11
CA GLY A 300 -27.90 17.46 -11.36
C GLY A 300 -29.42 17.47 -11.12
N MET A 301 -30.08 16.34 -11.37
CA MET A 301 -31.52 16.14 -11.14
C MET A 301 -31.86 15.68 -9.72
N LEU A 302 -30.85 15.42 -8.87
CA LEU A 302 -30.99 14.87 -7.52
C LEU A 302 -31.72 13.51 -7.48
N GLU A 303 -31.71 12.75 -8.58
CA GLU A 303 -32.29 11.41 -8.69
C GLU A 303 -31.29 10.33 -8.24
N ILE A 304 -30.66 10.53 -7.09
CA ILE A 304 -29.62 9.63 -6.57
C ILE A 304 -30.28 8.59 -5.65
N SER A 305 -30.23 7.31 -6.04
CA SER A 305 -30.64 6.19 -5.21
C SER A 305 -29.43 5.41 -4.68
N ILE A 306 -29.65 4.54 -3.68
CA ILE A 306 -28.59 3.66 -3.15
C ILE A 306 -28.04 2.73 -4.23
N ASN A 307 -28.86 2.36 -5.23
CA ASN A 307 -28.48 1.46 -6.31
C ASN A 307 -27.52 2.10 -7.33
N ASN A 308 -27.38 3.44 -7.31
CA ASN A 308 -26.43 4.15 -8.17
C ASN A 308 -24.98 4.00 -7.68
N PHE A 309 -24.77 3.49 -6.45
CA PHE A 309 -23.44 3.36 -5.85
C PHE A 309 -22.89 1.95 -5.93
N VAL A 310 -21.70 1.82 -6.50
CA VAL A 310 -20.98 0.56 -6.64
C VAL A 310 -19.97 0.39 -5.49
N MET A 311 -20.11 -0.71 -4.75
CA MET A 311 -19.20 -1.11 -3.67
C MET A 311 -18.41 -2.36 -4.08
N THR A 312 -17.32 -2.15 -4.83
CA THR A 312 -16.53 -3.24 -5.44
C THR A 312 -15.99 -4.28 -4.44
N PRO A 313 -15.49 -3.93 -3.23
CA PRO A 313 -15.03 -4.95 -2.28
C PRO A 313 -16.16 -5.86 -1.77
N PHE A 314 -17.36 -5.29 -1.60
CA PHE A 314 -18.52 -6.07 -1.17
C PHE A 314 -18.98 -7.03 -2.27
N ASN A 315 -19.05 -6.55 -3.52
CA ASN A 315 -19.37 -7.37 -4.69
C ASN A 315 -18.35 -8.49 -4.88
N PHE A 316 -17.06 -8.21 -4.66
CA PHE A 316 -16.01 -9.22 -4.71
C PHE A 316 -16.23 -10.34 -3.68
N ILE A 317 -16.53 -9.98 -2.42
CA ILE A 317 -16.80 -10.96 -1.37
C ILE A 317 -18.05 -11.79 -1.71
N GLN A 318 -19.12 -11.13 -2.17
CA GLN A 318 -20.35 -11.81 -2.57
C GLN A 318 -20.12 -12.78 -3.73
N TYR A 319 -19.37 -12.36 -4.75
CA TYR A 319 -19.01 -13.18 -5.90
C TYR A 319 -18.21 -14.42 -5.50
N ASN A 320 -17.18 -14.23 -4.66
CA ASN A 320 -16.27 -15.30 -4.23
C ASN A 320 -16.84 -16.20 -3.13
N SER A 321 -17.94 -15.79 -2.47
CA SER A 321 -18.63 -16.64 -1.49
C SER A 321 -19.51 -17.70 -2.16
N ASN A 322 -19.83 -17.54 -3.45
CA ASN A 322 -20.65 -18.48 -4.21
C ASN A 322 -19.78 -19.53 -4.93
N ALA A 323 -19.84 -20.78 -4.47
CA ALA A 323 -19.05 -21.88 -5.02
C ALA A 323 -19.27 -22.10 -6.54
N SER A 324 -20.47 -21.86 -7.05
CA SER A 324 -20.79 -22.01 -8.49
C SER A 324 -20.04 -21.02 -9.38
N ASN A 325 -19.65 -19.86 -8.84
CA ASN A 325 -18.80 -18.91 -9.55
C ASN A 325 -17.34 -19.36 -9.53
N LEU A 326 -16.86 -19.94 -8.42
CA LEU A 326 -15.49 -20.45 -8.31
C LEU A 326 -15.24 -21.64 -9.22
N GLU A 327 -16.24 -22.52 -9.38
CA GLU A 327 -16.16 -23.68 -10.27
C GLU A 327 -15.85 -23.30 -11.72
N LYS A 328 -16.37 -22.16 -12.19
CA LYS A 328 -16.09 -21.64 -13.54
C LYS A 328 -14.61 -21.31 -13.75
N HIS A 329 -13.88 -21.04 -12.68
CA HIS A 329 -12.46 -20.67 -12.70
C HIS A 329 -11.53 -21.78 -12.20
N GLY A 330 -12.09 -22.95 -11.87
CA GLY A 330 -11.36 -24.11 -11.38
C GLY A 330 -11.23 -24.14 -9.85
N LEU A 331 -11.73 -25.21 -9.23
CA LEU A 331 -11.52 -25.47 -7.80
C LEU A 331 -10.18 -26.18 -7.58
N HIS A 332 -9.38 -25.67 -6.66
CA HIS A 332 -8.17 -26.34 -6.20
C HIS A 332 -8.40 -27.00 -4.84
N PRO A 333 -7.88 -28.22 -4.62
CA PRO A 333 -7.95 -28.86 -3.31
C PRO A 333 -7.25 -28.02 -2.23
N ARG A 334 -7.89 -27.87 -1.06
CA ARG A 334 -7.36 -27.03 0.03
C ARG A 334 -5.98 -27.47 0.53
N PHE A 335 -5.64 -28.76 0.42
CA PHE A 335 -4.33 -29.27 0.82
C PHE A 335 -3.18 -28.68 -0.02
N MET A 336 -3.45 -28.26 -1.26
CA MET A 336 -2.44 -27.61 -2.12
C MET A 336 -1.98 -26.29 -1.49
N HIS A 337 -2.86 -25.57 -0.80
CA HIS A 337 -2.46 -24.35 -0.09
C HIS A 337 -1.44 -24.65 1.03
N LEU A 338 -1.64 -25.74 1.77
CA LEU A 338 -0.74 -26.11 2.86
C LEU A 338 0.57 -26.73 2.34
N LEU A 339 0.48 -27.70 1.44
CA LEU A 339 1.62 -28.54 1.05
C LEU A 339 2.44 -27.96 -0.12
N MET A 340 1.82 -27.17 -1.00
CA MET A 340 2.51 -26.58 -2.16
C MET A 340 2.72 -25.09 -1.97
N ASN A 341 1.66 -24.33 -1.66
CA ASN A 341 1.77 -22.87 -1.65
C ASN A 341 2.63 -22.34 -0.49
N ILE A 342 2.53 -22.91 0.73
CA ILE A 342 3.37 -22.47 1.86
C ILE A 342 4.87 -22.70 1.58
N PRO A 343 5.32 -23.89 1.14
CA PRO A 343 6.71 -24.07 0.74
C PRO A 343 7.11 -23.22 -0.46
N LEU A 344 6.23 -22.98 -1.43
CA LEU A 344 6.55 -22.12 -2.58
C LEU A 344 6.76 -20.66 -2.16
N LEU A 345 5.92 -20.14 -1.26
CA LEU A 345 5.96 -18.74 -0.82
C LEU A 345 7.08 -18.46 0.18
N PHE A 346 7.34 -19.40 1.10
CA PHE A 346 8.24 -19.19 2.23
C PHE A 346 9.49 -20.09 2.18
N ASN A 347 9.62 -20.93 1.15
CA ASN A 347 10.73 -21.86 0.96
C ASN A 347 10.98 -22.68 2.24
N VAL A 348 12.24 -22.81 2.66
CA VAL A 348 12.64 -23.52 3.89
C VAL A 348 11.90 -23.02 5.14
N LEU A 349 11.61 -21.71 5.24
CA LEU A 349 10.87 -21.16 6.39
C LEU A 349 9.44 -21.68 6.47
N GLY A 350 8.78 -21.89 5.32
CA GLY A 350 7.44 -22.47 5.28
C GLY A 350 7.42 -23.90 5.81
N ILE A 351 8.42 -24.70 5.44
CA ILE A 351 8.58 -26.08 5.91
C ILE A 351 8.85 -26.11 7.42
N LEU A 352 9.75 -25.25 7.91
CA LEU A 352 10.04 -25.14 9.34
C LEU A 352 8.82 -24.70 10.15
N ALA A 353 8.04 -23.73 9.66
CA ALA A 353 6.81 -23.31 10.33
C ALA A 353 5.78 -24.43 10.41
N LEU A 354 5.59 -25.21 9.34
CA LEU A 354 4.70 -26.37 9.36
C LEU A 354 5.18 -27.45 10.33
N TYR A 355 6.51 -27.67 10.42
CA TYR A 355 7.11 -28.59 11.38
C TYR A 355 6.89 -28.13 12.83
N ASP A 356 7.10 -26.86 13.13
CA ASP A 356 6.89 -26.30 14.47
C ASP A 356 5.40 -26.37 14.88
N ILE A 357 4.48 -26.07 13.96
CA ILE A 357 3.04 -26.22 14.21
C ILE A 357 2.70 -27.69 14.48
N ALA A 358 3.25 -28.63 13.70
CA ALA A 358 3.02 -30.06 13.92
C ALA A 358 3.51 -30.51 15.31
N LYS A 359 4.64 -29.98 15.78
CA LYS A 359 5.18 -30.22 17.12
C LYS A 359 4.35 -29.60 18.26
N TYR A 360 3.55 -28.58 17.99
CA TYR A 360 2.63 -28.01 18.99
C TYR A 360 1.30 -28.79 19.06
N ILE A 361 0.93 -29.47 17.98
CA ILE A 361 -0.32 -30.24 17.88
C ILE A 361 -0.13 -31.69 18.38
N TYR A 362 1.08 -32.23 18.26
CA TYR A 362 1.48 -33.58 18.69
C TYR A 362 2.54 -33.50 19.79
#